data_AF-A0A7R9JE68-F1
#
_entry.id   AF-A0A7R9JE68-F1
#
_cell.length_a   1.000
_cell.length_b   1.000
_cell.length_c   1.000
_cell.angle_alpha   90.00
_cell.angle_beta   90.00
_cell.angle_gamma   90.00
#
_symmetry.space_group_name_H-M   'P 1'
#
loop_
_entity.id
_entity.type
_entity.pdbx_description
1 polymer ?
#
loop_
_entity_poly.entity_id
_entity_poly.type
_entity_poly.pdbx_seq_one_letter_code
_entity_poly.pdbx_strand_id
1 'polypeptide(L)'
;MLEAVHDPSSNSDEEVMGLTFLAAGTSIPDLITSVIVARKGFGDMAVSSSVGSNIFDVTVGLPVPWLLYGIIKGKPVEVNSVGMVCSIAILFMMLLFVIMSIACFRWRMNKGLGFTMFLLYFVFVAVSLMFEYKIIRCPF
;
A
#
# COMPACT_ATOMS: atom_id res chain seq x y z
N MET A 1 -30.06 12.98 11.52
CA MET A 1 -30.13 12.35 10.19
C MET A 1 -29.02 11.31 10.03
N LEU A 2 -28.79 10.49 11.07
CA LEU A 2 -27.71 9.50 11.15
C LEU A 2 -28.11 8.26 11.98
N GLU A 3 -29.40 7.90 11.99
CA GLU A 3 -29.91 6.66 12.62
C GLU A 3 -31.07 6.11 11.79
N ALA A 4 -30.76 5.52 10.61
CA ALA A 4 -31.80 4.84 9.81
C ALA A 4 -31.28 3.73 8.88
N VAL A 5 -30.13 3.11 9.15
CA VAL A 5 -29.73 1.86 8.51
C VAL A 5 -29.12 0.97 9.59
N HIS A 6 -29.98 0.33 10.38
CA HIS A 6 -29.62 -0.86 11.14
C HIS A 6 -30.26 -2.03 10.40
N ASP A 7 -29.63 -2.46 9.30
CA ASP A 7 -29.93 -3.72 8.63
C ASP A 7 -28.81 -4.71 8.96
N PRO A 8 -29.07 -5.78 9.76
CA PRO A 8 -28.04 -6.70 10.24
C PRO A 8 -27.44 -7.60 9.13
N SER A 9 -27.76 -7.36 7.86
CA SER A 9 -27.18 -8.04 6.68
C SER A 9 -26.17 -7.20 5.88
N SER A 10 -25.91 -5.94 6.27
CA SER A 10 -25.14 -4.93 5.50
C SER A 10 -23.71 -4.65 6.01
N ASN A 11 -23.15 -5.44 6.93
CA ASN A 11 -21.84 -5.11 7.51
C ASN A 11 -20.69 -5.13 6.48
N SER A 12 -20.75 -5.98 5.47
CA SER A 12 -19.68 -6.08 4.46
C SER A 12 -19.57 -4.84 3.57
N ASP A 13 -20.70 -4.23 3.21
CA ASP A 13 -20.71 -3.05 2.34
C ASP A 13 -20.26 -1.80 3.10
N GLU A 14 -20.63 -1.68 4.37
CA GLU A 14 -20.20 -0.58 5.24
C GLU A 14 -18.70 -0.65 5.55
N GLU A 15 -18.15 -1.84 5.80
CA GLU A 15 -16.72 -2.05 6.02
C GLU A 15 -15.91 -1.70 4.76
N VAL A 16 -16.31 -2.19 3.59
CA VAL A 16 -15.62 -1.90 2.32
C VAL A 16 -15.71 -0.41 1.98
N MET A 17 -16.88 0.22 2.18
CA MET A 17 -17.07 1.65 1.96
C MET A 17 -16.23 2.49 2.93
N GLY A 18 -16.20 2.13 4.21
CA GLY A 18 -15.41 2.81 5.24
C GLY A 18 -13.91 2.71 4.97
N LEU A 19 -13.42 1.53 4.62
CA LEU A 19 -12.02 1.31 4.23
C LEU A 19 -11.65 2.09 2.97
N THR A 20 -12.52 2.09 1.96
CA THR A 20 -12.29 2.80 0.70
C THR A 20 -12.27 4.32 0.91
N PHE A 21 -13.19 4.86 1.70
CA PHE A 21 -13.25 6.30 1.96
C PHE A 21 -12.07 6.77 2.80
N LEU A 22 -11.64 5.96 3.78
CA LEU A 22 -10.44 6.22 4.57
C LEU A 22 -9.19 6.21 3.69
N ALA A 23 -9.03 5.20 2.83
CA ALA A 23 -7.91 5.09 1.90
C ALA A 23 -7.90 6.22 0.85
N ALA A 24 -9.07 6.63 0.36
CA ALA A 24 -9.21 7.79 -0.53
C ALA A 24 -8.85 9.09 0.20
N GLY A 25 -9.25 9.22 1.47
CA GLY A 25 -8.97 10.37 2.32
C GLY A 25 -7.48 10.59 2.60
N THR A 26 -6.65 9.54 2.64
CA THR A 26 -5.19 9.66 2.76
C THR A 26 -4.52 9.86 1.39
N SER A 27 -4.88 9.05 0.40
CA SER A 27 -4.20 9.04 -0.91
C SER A 27 -4.44 10.30 -1.76
N ILE A 28 -5.65 10.89 -1.71
CA ILE A 28 -5.98 12.09 -2.51
C ILE A 28 -5.14 13.30 -2.10
N PRO A 29 -5.09 13.72 -0.82
CA PRO A 29 -4.27 14.86 -0.42
C PRO A 29 -2.77 14.61 -0.62
N ASP A 30 -2.28 13.37 -0.42
CA ASP A 30 -0.89 13.01 -0.70
C ASP A 30 -0.52 13.15 -2.18
N LEU A 31 -1.42 12.73 -3.07
CA LEU A 31 -1.25 12.90 -4.51
C LEU A 31 -1.21 14.39 -4.89
N ILE A 32 -2.14 15.20 -4.35
CA ILE A 32 -2.20 16.64 -4.62
C ILE A 32 -0.89 17.32 -4.16
N THR A 33 -0.45 17.04 -2.93
CA THR A 33 0.81 17.57 -2.38
C THR A 33 2.01 17.18 -3.25
N SER A 34 2.12 15.90 -3.61
CA SER A 34 3.23 15.38 -4.41
C SER A 34 3.27 16.02 -5.80
N VAL A 35 2.12 16.20 -6.46
CA VAL A 35 2.03 16.85 -7.77
C VAL A 35 2.40 18.33 -7.70
N ILE A 36 1.97 19.05 -6.65
CA ILE A 36 2.31 20.47 -6.47
C ILE A 36 3.82 20.64 -6.28
N VAL A 37 4.45 19.81 -5.43
CA VAL A 37 5.89 19.86 -5.14
C VAL A 37 6.72 19.45 -6.37
N ALA A 38 6.26 18.44 -7.13
CA ALA A 38 6.89 18.05 -8.38
C ALA A 38 6.84 19.17 -9.44
N ARG A 39 5.71 19.87 -9.57
CA ARG A 39 5.57 21.01 -10.49
C ARG A 39 6.44 22.22 -10.10
N LYS A 40 6.78 22.35 -8.82
CA LYS A 40 7.73 23.36 -8.32
C LYS A 40 9.21 23.01 -8.58
N GLY A 41 9.49 21.86 -9.21
CA GLY A 41 10.85 21.41 -9.52
C GLY A 41 11.49 20.52 -8.46
N PHE A 42 10.79 20.22 -7.36
CA PHE A 42 11.28 19.41 -6.25
C PHE A 42 10.76 17.96 -6.33
N GLY A 43 10.93 17.30 -7.47
CA GLY A 43 10.42 15.93 -7.66
C GLY A 43 10.97 14.90 -6.67
N ASP A 44 12.24 15.02 -6.24
CA ASP A 44 12.82 14.12 -5.22
C ASP A 44 12.09 14.25 -3.87
N MET A 45 11.63 15.46 -3.53
CA MET A 45 10.84 15.73 -2.33
C MET A 45 9.39 15.23 -2.48
N ALA A 46 8.84 15.29 -3.69
CA ALA A 46 7.51 14.72 -3.97
C ALA A 46 7.51 13.20 -3.80
N VAL A 47 8.54 12.52 -4.31
CA VAL A 47 8.67 11.06 -4.17
C VAL A 47 8.86 10.67 -2.70
N SER A 48 9.73 11.37 -1.96
CA SER A 48 9.96 11.06 -0.54
C SER A 48 8.71 11.30 0.32
N SER A 49 7.93 12.34 0.05
CA SER A 49 6.68 12.61 0.75
C SER A 49 5.64 11.51 0.50
N SER A 50 5.46 11.09 -0.76
CA SER A 50 4.51 10.03 -1.11
C SER A 50 4.91 8.67 -0.52
N VAL A 51 6.20 8.30 -0.60
CA VAL A 51 6.70 7.06 0.01
C VAL A 51 6.59 7.10 1.53
N GLY A 52 6.87 8.25 2.15
CA GLY A 52 6.79 8.43 3.60
C GLY A 52 5.38 8.26 4.15
N SER A 53 4.36 8.80 3.46
CA SER A 53 2.96 8.64 3.88
C SER A 53 2.54 7.17 3.89
N ASN A 54 2.84 6.41 2.82
CA ASN A 54 2.55 4.98 2.76
C ASN A 54 3.27 4.17 3.84
N ILE A 55 4.52 4.52 4.17
CA ILE A 55 5.25 3.87 5.25
C ILE A 55 4.58 4.16 6.59
N PHE A 56 4.13 5.40 6.82
CA PHE A 56 3.41 5.78 8.04
C PHE A 56 2.08 5.03 8.18
N ASP A 57 1.31 4.88 7.10
CA ASP A 57 0.06 4.12 7.11
C ASP A 57 0.27 2.65 7.50
N VAL A 58 1.35 2.02 7.02
CA VAL A 58 1.67 0.62 7.37
C VAL A 58 2.25 0.49 8.78
N THR A 59 3.10 1.42 9.21
CA THR A 59 3.82 1.34 10.49
C THR A 59 3.04 1.91 11.68
N VAL A 60 2.12 2.83 11.43
CA VAL A 60 1.32 3.49 12.47
C VAL A 60 -0.17 3.24 12.22
N GLY A 61 -0.65 3.38 10.98
CA GLY A 61 -2.06 3.17 10.65
C GLY A 61 -2.58 1.76 10.97
N LEU A 62 -1.81 0.71 10.69
CA LEU A 62 -2.19 -0.69 11.01
C LEU A 62 -1.96 -1.10 12.48
N PRO A 63 -0.82 -0.76 13.12
CA PRO A 63 -0.53 -1.23 14.47
C PRO A 63 -1.32 -0.49 15.56
N VAL A 64 -1.70 0.77 15.35
CA VAL A 64 -2.42 1.57 16.35
C VAL A 64 -3.80 0.96 16.70
N PRO A 65 -4.69 0.64 15.74
CA PRO A 65 -5.96 -0.02 16.03
C PRO A 65 -5.78 -1.40 16.65
N TRP A 66 -4.77 -2.14 16.18
CA TRP A 66 -4.47 -3.49 16.67
C TRP A 66 -3.99 -3.48 18.13
N LEU A 67 -3.10 -2.54 18.47
CA LEU A 67 -2.62 -2.32 19.82
C LEU A 67 -3.76 -1.87 20.75
N LEU A 68 -4.58 -0.92 20.30
CA LEU A 68 -5.73 -0.44 21.06
C LEU A 68 -6.73 -1.57 21.34
N TYR A 69 -7.01 -2.41 20.34
CA TYR A 69 -7.85 -3.59 20.49
C TYR A 69 -7.25 -4.61 21.47
N GLY A 70 -5.93 -4.85 21.38
CA GLY A 70 -5.21 -5.74 22.29
C GLY A 70 -5.25 -5.27 23.74
N ILE A 71 -5.12 -3.96 23.99
CA ILE A 71 -5.22 -3.37 25.33
C ILE A 71 -6.65 -3.49 25.88
N ILE A 72 -7.68 -3.24 25.06
CA ILE A 72 -9.08 -3.25 25.51
C ILE A 72 -9.59 -4.69 25.73
N LYS A 73 -9.28 -5.64 24.85
CA LYS A 73 -9.80 -7.01 24.93
C LYS A 73 -8.88 -8.00 25.64
N GLY A 74 -7.62 -7.65 25.90
CA GLY A 74 -6.67 -8.47 26.66
C GLY A 74 -6.35 -9.83 26.03
N LYS A 75 -6.66 -10.03 24.74
CA LYS A 75 -6.42 -11.28 24.00
C LYS A 75 -5.46 -11.02 22.83
N PRO A 76 -4.44 -11.87 22.62
CA PRO A 76 -3.64 -11.81 21.41
C PRO A 76 -4.53 -12.14 20.21
N VAL A 77 -4.49 -11.30 19.19
CA VAL A 77 -5.17 -11.58 17.92
C VAL A 77 -4.31 -12.58 17.16
N GLU A 78 -4.77 -13.82 17.06
CA GLU A 78 -4.08 -14.84 16.27
C GLU A 78 -4.26 -14.53 14.78
N VAL A 79 -3.21 -13.96 14.20
CA VAL A 79 -3.03 -13.83 12.76
C VAL A 79 -2.28 -15.08 12.28
N ASN A 80 -2.99 -16.17 12.04
CA ASN A 80 -2.43 -17.36 11.40
C ASN A 80 -3.26 -17.72 10.16
N SER A 81 -2.77 -17.27 9.01
CA SER A 81 -3.36 -17.50 7.70
C SER A 81 -2.25 -17.99 6.78
N VAL A 82 -2.44 -19.17 6.20
CA VAL A 82 -1.47 -19.92 5.37
C VAL A 82 -0.95 -19.08 4.19
N GLY A 83 -1.67 -18.04 3.76
CA GLY A 83 -1.25 -17.12 2.68
C GLY A 83 -0.43 -15.88 3.11
N MET A 84 -0.31 -15.55 4.40
CA MET A 84 0.36 -14.29 4.80
C MET A 84 1.84 -14.27 4.48
N VAL A 85 2.53 -15.40 4.62
CA VAL A 85 3.97 -15.48 4.31
C VAL A 85 4.21 -15.22 2.83
N CYS A 86 3.36 -15.76 1.94
CA CYS A 86 3.44 -15.46 0.51
C CYS A 86 3.15 -13.98 0.21
N SER A 87 2.10 -13.39 0.79
CA SER A 87 1.78 -11.98 0.59
C SER A 87 2.90 -11.06 1.07
N ILE A 88 3.44 -11.32 2.26
CA ILE A 88 4.56 -10.55 2.82
C ILE A 88 5.81 -10.72 1.96
N ALA A 89 6.11 -11.94 1.48
CA ALA A 89 7.27 -12.19 0.63
C ALA A 89 7.19 -11.43 -0.71
N ILE A 90 6.02 -11.40 -1.35
CA ILE A 90 5.81 -10.66 -2.61
C ILE A 90 5.93 -9.14 -2.36
N LEU A 91 5.34 -8.63 -1.28
CA LEU A 91 5.47 -7.23 -0.85
C LEU A 91 6.93 -6.84 -0.57
N PHE A 92 7.70 -7.73 0.05
CA PHE A 92 9.11 -7.47 0.33
C PHE A 92 9.95 -7.50 -0.95
N MET A 93 9.68 -8.47 -1.85
CA MET A 93 10.36 -8.56 -3.15
C MET A 93 10.10 -7.33 -4.02
N MET A 94 8.88 -6.81 -4.06
CA MET A 94 8.59 -5.57 -4.81
C MET A 94 9.36 -4.37 -4.24
N LEU A 95 9.42 -4.25 -2.91
CA LEU A 95 10.14 -3.16 -2.25
C LEU A 95 11.62 -3.20 -2.64
N LEU A 96 12.25 -4.37 -2.56
CA LEU A 96 13.64 -4.57 -2.95
C LEU A 96 13.88 -4.25 -4.43
N PHE A 97 12.99 -4.68 -5.33
CA PHE A 97 13.12 -4.43 -6.76
C PHE A 97 13.04 -2.94 -7.10
N VAL A 98 12.13 -2.21 -6.44
CA VAL A 98 12.00 -0.75 -6.58
C VAL A 98 13.24 -0.04 -6.05
N ILE A 99 13.73 -0.40 -4.85
CA ILE A 99 14.95 0.18 -4.27
C ILE A 99 16.17 -0.08 -5.15
N MET A 100 16.33 -1.31 -5.65
CA MET A 100 17.41 -1.70 -6.55
C MET A 100 17.37 -0.89 -7.86
N SER A 101 16.18 -0.71 -8.43
CA SER A 101 15.99 0.11 -9.63
C SER A 101 16.39 1.57 -9.39
N ILE A 102 15.94 2.17 -8.29
CA ILE A 102 16.32 3.55 -7.92
C ILE A 102 17.84 3.67 -7.69
N ALA A 103 18.46 2.68 -7.04
CA ALA A 103 19.90 2.64 -6.80
C ALA A 103 20.70 2.51 -8.10
N CYS A 104 20.26 1.67 -9.04
CA CYS A 104 20.90 1.47 -10.33
C CYS A 104 20.88 2.75 -11.18
N PHE A 105 19.83 3.57 -11.03
CA PHE A 105 19.70 4.87 -11.72
C PHE A 105 20.41 6.04 -11.01
N ARG A 106 21.32 5.77 -10.06
CA ARG A 106 22.23 6.73 -9.40
C ARG A 106 21.55 7.99 -8.84
N TRP A 107 20.29 7.90 -8.38
CA TRP A 107 19.58 9.04 -7.76
C TRP A 107 19.60 10.31 -8.62
N ARG A 108 19.62 10.15 -9.96
CA ARG A 108 19.56 11.27 -10.90
C ARG A 108 18.18 11.26 -11.53
N MET A 109 17.36 12.24 -11.15
CA MET A 109 16.01 12.41 -11.69
C MET A 109 16.07 12.87 -13.15
N ASN A 110 16.21 11.90 -14.05
CA ASN A 110 16.17 12.08 -15.49
C ASN A 110 14.81 11.63 -16.01
N LYS A 111 14.33 12.19 -17.14
CA LYS A 111 13.03 11.80 -17.73
C LYS A 111 12.91 10.28 -17.99
N GLY A 112 14.05 9.60 -18.19
CA GLY A 112 14.12 8.15 -18.30
C GLY A 112 13.71 7.40 -17.03
N LEU A 113 13.93 7.95 -15.83
CA LEU A 113 13.57 7.30 -14.56
C LEU A 113 12.05 7.13 -14.42
N GLY A 114 11.27 8.14 -14.85
CA GLY A 114 9.81 8.03 -14.88
C GLY A 114 9.32 6.93 -15.83
N PHE A 115 9.93 6.82 -17.01
CA PHE A 115 9.61 5.74 -17.95
C PHE A 115 10.00 4.36 -17.40
N THR A 116 11.18 4.25 -16.79
CA THR A 116 11.63 3.03 -16.13
C THR A 116 10.70 2.61 -15.00
N MET A 117 10.23 3.55 -14.18
CA MET A 117 9.26 3.27 -13.10
C MET A 117 7.92 2.77 -13.66
N PHE A 118 7.42 3.37 -14.74
CA PHE A 118 6.19 2.93 -15.38
C PHE A 118 6.31 1.52 -15.98
N LEU A 119 7.44 1.24 -16.64
CA LEU A 119 7.74 -0.08 -17.22
C LEU A 119 7.90 -1.14 -16.11
N LEU A 120 8.58 -0.80 -15.03
CA LEU A 120 8.77 -1.67 -13.88
C LEU A 120 7.45 -1.98 -13.17
N TYR A 121 6.56 -0.99 -13.05
CA TYR A 121 5.20 -1.21 -12.55
C TYR A 121 4.40 -2.17 -13.46
N PHE A 122 4.49 -2.01 -14.78
CA PHE A 122 3.78 -2.88 -15.72
C PHE A 122 4.31 -4.33 -15.67
N VAL A 123 5.64 -4.51 -15.60
CA VAL A 123 6.28 -5.82 -15.39
C VAL A 123 5.84 -6.42 -14.06
N PHE A 124 5.80 -5.61 -12.99
CA PHE A 124 5.33 -6.06 -11.68
C PHE A 124 3.88 -6.53 -11.73
N VAL A 125 2.97 -5.76 -12.33
CA VAL A 125 1.55 -6.18 -12.47
C VAL A 125 1.45 -7.45 -13.28
N ALA A 126 2.21 -7.59 -14.37
CA ALA A 126 2.23 -8.83 -15.16
C ALA A 126 2.74 -10.04 -14.38
N VAL A 127 3.81 -9.88 -13.59
CA VAL A 127 4.34 -10.94 -12.70
C VAL A 127 3.34 -11.26 -11.60
N SER A 128 2.75 -10.26 -10.96
CA SER A 128 1.73 -10.43 -9.91
C SER A 128 0.52 -11.18 -10.44
N LEU A 129 0.01 -10.80 -11.63
CA LEU A 129 -1.05 -11.53 -12.31
C LEU A 129 -0.64 -12.96 -12.64
N MET A 130 0.58 -13.20 -13.12
CA MET A 130 1.07 -14.57 -13.36
C MET A 130 1.13 -15.42 -12.09
N PHE A 131 1.45 -14.83 -10.94
CA PHE A 131 1.36 -15.50 -9.63
C PHE A 131 -0.10 -15.79 -9.24
N GLU A 132 -1.00 -14.82 -9.41
CA GLU A 132 -2.44 -14.95 -9.12
C GLU A 132 -3.12 -16.02 -9.98
N TYR A 133 -2.75 -16.12 -11.27
CA TYR A 133 -3.27 -17.12 -12.23
C TYR A 133 -2.74 -18.56 -11.99
N LYS A 134 -2.15 -18.85 -10.82
CA LYS A 134 -1.78 -20.20 -10.34
C LYS A 134 -0.78 -20.97 -11.21
N ILE A 135 0.05 -20.29 -12.01
CA ILE A 135 1.19 -20.94 -12.68
C ILE A 135 2.27 -21.35 -11.65
N ILE A 136 2.38 -20.61 -10.54
CA ILE A 136 3.26 -20.92 -9.41
C ILE A 136 2.38 -21.14 -8.18
N ARG A 137 2.13 -22.40 -7.80
CA ARG A 137 1.53 -22.70 -6.50
C ARG A 137 2.51 -22.29 -5.42
N CYS A 138 2.10 -21.41 -4.49
CA CYS A 138 2.80 -21.27 -3.21
C CYS A 138 2.96 -22.69 -2.61
N PRO A 139 4.20 -23.17 -2.37
CA PRO A 139 4.44 -24.53 -1.89
C PRO A 139 4.16 -24.71 -0.39
N PHE A 140 3.40 -23.78 0.23
CA PHE A 140 3.03 -23.78 1.65
C PHE A 140 1.55 -23.43 1.80
#